data_AF-A0A4S0JMH3-F1
#
_entry.id   AF-A0A4S0JMH3-F1
#
_cell.length_a   1.000
_cell.length_b   1.000
_cell.length_c   1.000
_cell.angle_alpha   90.00
_cell.angle_beta   90.00
_cell.angle_gamma   90.00
#
_symmetry.space_group_name_H-M   'P 1'
#
loop_
_entity.id
_entity.type
_entity.pdbx_description
1 polymer ?
#
loop_
_entity_poly.entity_id
_entity_poly.type
_entity_poly.pdbx_seq_one_letter_code
_entity_poly.pdbx_strand_id
1 'polypeptide(L)'
;MARLYIKDNGDPTRPSKDGYSNFALNAILNNGNFKAFVGAQDDDRADLVQQHAGNDSKGLKCVVTHLLIGGGEEPINHDNCLVEIVEDLQKKGSKSKHNISLPKQWTSGVEIPNIAYLDKYVTAIVEIARDEKDPVKARNFLFGLMLLTRCR
;
A
#
# COMPACT_ATOMS: atom_id res chain seq x y z
N MET A 1 6.12 -10.76 -7.22
CA MET A 1 5.22 -9.59 -7.14
C MET A 1 6.00 -8.38 -6.67
N ALA A 2 5.71 -7.24 -7.27
CA ALA A 2 6.28 -5.96 -6.87
C ALA A 2 5.51 -5.39 -5.65
N ARG A 3 6.20 -4.63 -4.81
CA ARG A 3 5.57 -3.89 -3.71
C ARG A 3 5.32 -2.46 -4.18
N LEU A 4 4.10 -1.97 -4.01
CA LEU A 4 3.78 -0.58 -4.30
C LEU A 4 4.12 0.31 -3.11
N TYR A 5 4.76 1.44 -3.40
CA TYR A 5 5.17 2.45 -2.44
C TYR A 5 4.53 3.79 -2.76
N ILE A 6 3.83 4.39 -1.81
CA ILE A 6 3.36 5.78 -1.97
C ILE A 6 4.32 6.72 -1.25
N LYS A 7 4.77 7.75 -1.96
CA LYS A 7 5.74 8.76 -1.50
C LYS A 7 5.15 10.16 -1.59
N ASP A 8 5.54 11.00 -0.63
CA ASP A 8 5.31 12.43 -0.71
C ASP A 8 6.29 13.00 -1.74
N ASN A 9 5.82 13.91 -2.60
CA ASN A 9 6.69 14.48 -3.64
C ASN A 9 7.80 15.37 -3.04
N GLY A 10 7.56 15.91 -1.83
CA GLY A 10 8.54 16.71 -1.09
C GLY A 10 9.53 15.91 -0.24
N ASP A 11 9.28 14.63 0.04
CA ASP A 11 10.18 13.74 0.78
C ASP A 11 9.99 12.27 0.34
N PRO A 12 10.77 11.80 -0.65
CA PRO A 12 10.63 10.45 -1.19
C PRO A 12 11.22 9.36 -0.27
N THR A 13 11.80 9.73 0.88
CA THR A 13 12.48 8.78 1.78
C THR A 13 11.52 8.11 2.76
N ARG A 14 10.32 8.69 2.95
CA ARG A 14 9.30 8.23 3.89
C ARG A 14 8.03 7.81 3.17
N PRO A 15 7.26 6.85 3.73
CA PRO A 15 5.95 6.52 3.19
C PRO A 15 5.00 7.71 3.38
N SER A 16 4.23 8.02 2.35
CA SER A 16 3.26 9.12 2.36
C SER A 16 2.10 8.83 3.30
N LYS A 17 2.06 9.52 4.45
CA LYS A 17 0.95 9.40 5.43
C LYS A 17 -0.39 9.71 4.77
N ASP A 18 -0.42 10.77 3.98
CA ASP A 18 -1.61 11.24 3.28
C ASP A 18 -1.95 10.31 2.12
N GLY A 19 -0.97 9.92 1.31
CA GLY A 19 -1.17 9.09 0.13
C GLY A 19 -1.78 7.72 0.41
N TYR A 20 -1.27 7.00 1.41
CA TYR A 20 -1.86 5.72 1.83
C TYR A 20 -3.26 5.91 2.44
N SER A 21 -3.48 6.97 3.22
CA SER A 21 -4.78 7.29 3.80
C SER A 21 -5.82 7.67 2.74
N ASN A 22 -5.40 8.47 1.76
CA ASN A 22 -6.19 8.93 0.62
C ASN A 22 -6.58 7.76 -0.26
N PHE A 23 -5.67 6.84 -0.57
CA PHE A 23 -6.01 5.65 -1.35
C PHE A 23 -7.11 4.84 -0.66
N ALA A 24 -6.97 4.56 0.63
CA ALA A 24 -7.99 3.87 1.41
C ALA A 24 -9.33 4.61 1.40
N LEU A 25 -9.33 5.93 1.65
CA LEU A 25 -10.53 6.76 1.70
C LEU A 25 -11.23 6.84 0.32
N ASN A 26 -10.45 7.16 -0.71
CA ASN A 26 -10.94 7.55 -2.02
C ASN A 26 -11.23 6.34 -2.90
N ALA A 27 -10.39 5.30 -2.89
CA ALA A 27 -10.59 4.13 -3.74
C ALA A 27 -11.51 3.09 -3.10
N ILE A 28 -11.42 2.89 -1.78
CA ILE A 28 -12.01 1.71 -1.13
C ILE A 28 -13.22 2.06 -0.25
N LEU A 29 -13.08 3.08 0.60
CA LEU A 29 -14.13 3.44 1.56
C LEU A 29 -15.24 4.30 0.94
N ASN A 30 -15.04 4.81 -0.28
CA ASN A 30 -16.07 5.47 -1.07
C ASN A 30 -16.74 4.48 -2.02
N ASN A 31 -18.03 4.18 -1.81
CA ASN A 31 -18.74 3.15 -2.57
C ASN A 31 -18.82 3.42 -4.09
N GLY A 32 -18.90 4.69 -4.51
CA GLY A 32 -18.94 5.04 -5.93
C GLY A 32 -17.60 4.75 -6.61
N ASN A 33 -16.52 5.21 -5.98
CA ASN A 33 -15.17 4.98 -6.48
C ASN A 33 -14.74 3.52 -6.37
N PHE A 34 -15.16 2.81 -5.33
CA PHE A 34 -14.90 1.38 -5.18
C PHE A 34 -15.47 0.58 -6.34
N LYS A 35 -16.73 0.86 -6.73
CA LYS A 35 -17.34 0.22 -7.90
C LYS A 35 -16.60 0.54 -9.19
N ALA A 36 -16.17 1.80 -9.36
CA ALA A 36 -15.39 2.20 -10.52
C ALA A 36 -14.02 1.50 -10.56
N PHE A 37 -13.35 1.41 -9.41
CA PHE A 37 -12.05 0.76 -9.26
C PHE A 37 -12.13 -0.75 -9.56
N VAL A 38 -13.13 -1.44 -9.00
CA VAL A 38 -13.35 -2.87 -9.24
C VAL A 38 -13.78 -3.14 -10.69
N GLY A 39 -14.56 -2.24 -11.29
CA GLY A 39 -15.05 -2.37 -12.66
C GLY A 39 -14.05 -1.99 -13.76
N ALA A 40 -12.93 -1.34 -13.41
CA ALA A 40 -11.88 -0.96 -14.36
C ALA A 40 -11.08 -2.19 -14.83
N GLN A 41 -10.43 -2.09 -16.00
CA GLN A 41 -9.48 -3.09 -16.46
C GLN A 41 -8.24 -3.11 -15.56
N ASP A 42 -7.55 -4.25 -15.50
CA ASP A 42 -6.45 -4.45 -14.57
C ASP A 42 -5.30 -3.44 -14.79
N ASP A 43 -5.05 -3.04 -16.04
CA ASP A 43 -4.06 -2.02 -16.43
C ASP A 43 -4.51 -0.61 -16.02
N ASP A 44 -5.78 -0.26 -16.29
CA ASP A 44 -6.37 1.04 -15.91
C ASP A 44 -6.40 1.26 -14.39
N ARG A 45 -6.43 0.17 -13.60
CA ARG A 45 -6.40 0.26 -12.14
C ARG A 45 -5.09 0.83 -11.63
N ALA A 46 -3.96 0.68 -12.33
CA ALA A 46 -2.70 1.29 -11.91
C ALA A 46 -2.79 2.82 -11.91
N ASP A 47 -3.41 3.40 -12.94
CA ASP A 47 -3.67 4.84 -13.03
C ASP A 47 -4.65 5.30 -11.94
N LEU A 48 -5.68 4.50 -11.65
CA LEU A 48 -6.62 4.78 -10.57
C LEU A 48 -5.96 4.73 -9.18
N VAL A 49 -5.03 3.79 -8.93
CA VAL A 49 -4.23 3.77 -7.70
C VAL A 49 -3.45 5.07 -7.56
N GLN A 50 -2.79 5.50 -8.64
CA GLN A 50 -2.01 6.73 -8.68
C GLN A 50 -2.90 7.99 -8.52
N GLN A 51 -4.11 7.99 -9.05
CA GLN A 51 -5.09 9.06 -8.88
C GLN A 51 -5.61 9.13 -7.44
N HIS A 52 -5.99 7.99 -6.85
CA HIS A 52 -6.60 7.93 -5.53
C HIS A 52 -5.60 8.17 -4.38
N ALA A 53 -4.30 7.97 -4.62
CA ALA A 53 -3.25 8.44 -3.72
C ALA A 53 -3.33 9.96 -3.45
N GLY A 54 -3.86 10.74 -4.41
CA GLY A 54 -4.16 12.15 -4.20
C GLY A 54 -2.93 13.02 -3.94
N ASN A 55 -3.08 14.00 -3.04
CA ASN A 55 -2.05 14.97 -2.70
C ASN A 55 -1.63 14.84 -1.21
N ASP A 56 -0.41 15.25 -0.92
CA ASP A 56 0.12 15.38 0.43
C ASP A 56 -0.41 16.64 1.15
N SER A 57 -0.10 16.76 2.43
CA SER A 57 -0.44 17.91 3.28
C SER A 57 0.08 19.27 2.77
N LYS A 58 1.02 19.30 1.81
CA LYS A 58 1.51 20.52 1.15
C LYS A 58 0.80 20.80 -0.18
N GLY A 59 -0.15 19.96 -0.57
CA GLY A 59 -0.89 20.06 -1.83
C GLY A 59 -0.13 19.51 -3.03
N LEU A 60 0.98 18.78 -2.83
CA LEU A 60 1.74 18.16 -3.91
C LEU A 60 1.22 16.75 -4.18
N LYS A 61 1.15 16.35 -5.44
CA LYS A 61 0.67 15.02 -5.83
C LYS A 61 1.55 13.92 -5.25
N CYS A 62 0.96 12.98 -4.51
CA CYS A 62 1.66 11.78 -4.04
C CYS A 62 2.02 10.89 -5.23
N VAL A 63 3.19 10.26 -5.20
CA VAL A 63 3.66 9.38 -6.28
C VAL A 63 3.64 7.94 -5.80
N VAL A 64 3.02 7.06 -6.58
CA VAL A 64 3.00 5.61 -6.33
C VAL A 64 4.05 4.97 -7.23
N THR A 65 5.01 4.29 -6.63
CA THR A 65 6.12 3.65 -7.32
C THR A 65 6.15 2.15 -7.07
N HIS A 66 6.82 1.42 -7.95
CA HIS A 66 7.19 0.02 -7.73
C HIS A 66 8.70 -0.19 -7.84
N LEU A 67 9.19 -1.23 -7.17
CA LEU A 67 10.62 -1.57 -7.13
C LEU A 67 11.02 -2.43 -8.33
N LEU A 68 12.05 -2.02 -9.06
CA LEU A 68 12.59 -2.74 -10.20
C LEU A 68 13.55 -3.87 -9.79
N ILE A 69 13.67 -4.91 -10.64
CA ILE A 69 14.52 -6.09 -10.41
C ILE A 69 16.00 -5.71 -10.22
N GLY A 70 16.47 -4.64 -10.88
CA GLY A 70 17.84 -4.13 -10.78
C GLY A 70 18.10 -3.16 -9.61
N GLY A 71 17.11 -2.93 -8.75
CA GLY A 71 17.11 -1.80 -7.84
C GLY A 71 16.69 -0.50 -8.55
N GLY A 72 16.23 0.47 -7.77
CA GLY A 72 15.57 1.67 -8.29
C GLY A 72 14.05 1.52 -8.33
N GLU A 73 13.37 2.66 -8.43
CA GLU A 73 11.93 2.74 -8.40
C GLU A 73 11.44 3.57 -9.58
N GLU A 74 10.31 3.17 -10.16
CA GLU A 74 9.62 3.97 -11.17
C GLU A 74 8.14 4.18 -10.78
N PRO A 75 7.53 5.31 -11.15
CA PRO A 75 6.10 5.51 -10.98
C PRO A 75 5.29 4.46 -11.74
N ILE A 76 4.18 4.03 -11.16
CA ILE A 76 3.26 3.11 -11.84
C ILE A 76 2.32 3.86 -12.78
N ASN A 77 1.95 3.21 -13.86
CA ASN A 77 0.89 3.62 -14.78
C ASN A 77 0.31 2.38 -15.48
N HIS A 78 -0.66 2.58 -16.36
CA HIS A 78 -1.25 1.51 -17.17
C HIS A 78 -0.28 0.76 -18.11
N ASP A 79 0.87 1.34 -18.44
CA ASP A 79 1.81 0.76 -19.40
C ASP A 79 2.80 -0.19 -18.71
N ASN A 80 3.09 0.03 -17.43
CA ASN A 80 4.16 -0.65 -16.69
C ASN A 80 3.68 -1.43 -15.46
N CYS A 81 2.39 -1.36 -15.12
CA CYS A 81 1.85 -2.00 -13.93
C CYS A 81 0.42 -2.51 -14.17
N LEU A 82 0.15 -3.72 -13.70
CA LEU A 82 -1.16 -4.34 -13.72
C LEU A 82 -1.59 -4.59 -12.27
N VAL A 83 -2.81 -4.16 -11.91
CA VAL A 83 -3.36 -4.31 -10.55
C VAL A 83 -4.55 -5.26 -10.58
N GLU A 84 -4.30 -6.51 -10.19
CA GLU A 84 -5.33 -7.53 -10.06
C GLU A 84 -6.10 -7.41 -8.72
N ILE A 85 -7.42 -7.58 -8.78
CA ILE A 85 -8.25 -7.72 -7.58
C ILE A 85 -8.67 -9.19 -7.48
N VAL A 86 -8.23 -9.85 -6.41
CA VAL A 86 -8.64 -11.21 -6.09
C VAL A 86 -9.69 -11.15 -4.99
N GLU A 87 -10.84 -11.80 -5.20
CA GLU A 87 -11.86 -11.92 -4.16
C GLU A 87 -11.30 -12.62 -2.92
N ASP A 88 -11.50 -12.01 -1.75
CA ASP A 88 -11.19 -12.66 -0.48
C ASP A 88 -12.25 -13.75 -0.24
N LEU A 89 -11.94 -14.97 -0.69
CA LEU A 89 -12.80 -16.13 -0.51
C LEU A 89 -12.91 -16.44 0.99
N GLN A 90 -14.05 -16.06 1.58
CA GLN A 90 -14.38 -16.43 2.95
C GLN A 90 -14.36 -17.96 3.07
N LYS A 91 -13.40 -18.49 3.83
CA LYS A 91 -13.28 -19.95 4.03
C LYS A 91 -14.54 -20.47 4.74
N LYS A 92 -15.32 -21.32 4.06
CA LYS A 92 -16.36 -22.14 4.70
C LYS A 92 -15.68 -23.11 5.68
N GLY A 93 -16.26 -23.25 6.87
CA GLY A 93 -15.59 -23.73 8.07
C GLY A 93 -14.93 -25.12 8.00
N SER A 94 -13.71 -25.16 8.53
CA SER A 94 -13.06 -26.22 9.32
C SER A 94 -11.82 -25.53 9.95
N LYS A 95 -11.28 -26.01 11.08
CA LYS A 95 -10.15 -25.37 11.82
C LYS A 95 -9.16 -24.69 10.86
N SER A 96 -9.13 -23.36 10.89
CA SER A 96 -8.33 -22.58 9.95
C SER A 96 -6.85 -22.68 10.30
N LYS A 97 -6.07 -23.45 9.53
CA LYS A 97 -4.61 -23.34 9.55
C LYS A 97 -4.22 -22.02 8.86
N HIS A 98 -3.82 -21.04 9.65
CA HIS A 98 -3.17 -19.83 9.13
C HIS A 98 -1.69 -20.13 8.98
N ASN A 99 -1.27 -20.37 7.74
CA ASN A 99 0.14 -20.40 7.43
C ASN A 99 0.61 -18.94 7.36
N ILE A 100 1.38 -18.52 8.36
CA ILE A 100 2.19 -17.31 8.19
C ILE A 100 3.32 -17.73 7.26
N SER A 101 3.18 -17.37 5.98
CA SER A 101 4.25 -17.53 5.00
C SER A 101 5.38 -16.57 5.38
N LEU A 102 6.35 -17.06 6.12
CA LEU A 102 7.62 -16.37 6.26
C LEU A 102 8.35 -16.46 4.91
N PRO A 103 9.03 -15.39 4.46
CA PRO A 103 9.92 -15.47 3.31
C PRO A 103 10.84 -16.69 3.44
N LYS A 104 11.03 -17.47 2.36
CA LYS A 104 11.85 -18.70 2.38
C LYS A 104 13.26 -18.47 2.97
N GLN A 105 13.78 -17.26 2.80
CA GLN A 105 15.03 -16.77 3.38
C GLN A 105 15.08 -16.73 4.92
N TRP A 106 13.95 -16.81 5.64
CA TRP A 106 13.93 -16.75 7.12
C TRP A 106 14.01 -18.13 7.78
N THR A 107 13.84 -19.21 7.02
CA THR A 107 13.76 -20.58 7.56
C THR A 107 15.07 -21.37 7.48
N SER A 108 16.13 -20.80 6.92
CA SER A 108 17.38 -21.52 6.60
C SER A 108 18.63 -20.88 7.19
N GLY A 109 18.69 -20.59 8.49
CA GLY A 109 19.92 -20.08 9.14
C GLY A 109 20.51 -18.79 8.56
N VAL A 110 19.78 -18.14 7.64
CA VAL A 110 20.08 -16.87 7.02
C VAL A 110 19.46 -15.80 7.92
N GLU A 111 20.23 -14.75 8.21
CA GLU A 111 19.83 -13.65 9.08
C GLU A 111 18.41 -13.16 8.77
N ILE A 112 17.66 -12.87 9.84
CA ILE A 112 16.40 -12.15 9.73
C ILE A 112 16.70 -10.88 8.93
N PRO A 113 16.14 -10.69 7.72
CA PRO A 113 16.35 -9.51 6.93
C PRO A 113 16.00 -8.29 7.75
N ASN A 114 16.87 -7.28 7.67
CA ASN A 114 16.78 -6.07 8.45
C ASN A 114 15.34 -5.54 8.50
N ILE A 115 14.68 -5.71 9.65
CA ILE A 115 13.29 -5.26 9.87
C ILE A 115 13.18 -3.73 9.93
N ALA A 116 14.30 -3.00 9.90
CA ALA A 116 14.32 -1.54 9.94
C ALA A 116 13.58 -0.88 8.76
N TYR A 117 13.31 -1.62 7.67
CA TYR A 117 12.42 -1.08 6.62
C TYR A 117 10.99 -0.83 7.13
N LEU A 118 10.58 -1.49 8.22
CA LEU A 118 9.29 -1.28 8.88
C LEU A 118 9.28 -0.03 9.76
N ASP A 119 10.44 0.41 10.26
CA ASP A 119 10.55 1.50 11.23
C ASP A 119 9.88 2.78 10.71
N LYS A 120 10.12 3.13 9.44
CA LYS A 120 9.50 4.30 8.80
C LYS A 120 7.97 4.27 8.80
N TYR A 121 7.36 3.08 8.70
CA TYR A 121 5.90 2.92 8.75
C TYR A 121 5.38 2.96 10.18
N VAL A 122 6.08 2.35 11.12
CA VAL A 122 5.74 2.39 12.54
C VAL A 122 5.82 3.83 13.05
N THR A 123 6.88 4.57 12.71
CA THR A 123 7.02 6.00 13.02
C THR A 123 5.85 6.79 12.44
N ALA A 124 5.49 6.59 11.17
CA ALA A 124 4.35 7.26 10.56
C ALA A 124 3.03 7.00 11.30
N ILE A 125 2.76 5.76 11.72
CA ILE A 125 1.55 5.42 12.49
C ILE A 125 1.54 6.14 13.85
N VAL A 126 2.69 6.13 14.53
CA VAL A 126 2.84 6.79 15.84
C VAL A 126 2.64 8.29 15.71
N GLU A 127 3.25 8.94 14.73
CA GLU A 127 3.08 10.37 14.45
C GLU A 127 1.60 10.72 14.22
N ILE A 128 0.88 9.96 13.37
CA ILE A 128 -0.53 10.24 13.11
C ILE A 128 -1.39 10.04 14.37
N ALA A 129 -1.20 8.92 15.06
CA ALA A 129 -2.07 8.54 16.17
C ALA A 129 -1.81 9.34 17.45
N ARG A 130 -0.55 9.69 17.73
CA ARG A 130 -0.16 10.41 18.96
C ARG A 130 0.02 11.90 18.75
N ASP A 131 0.69 12.30 17.68
CA ASP A 131 1.11 13.70 17.50
C ASP A 131 0.04 14.50 16.77
N GLU A 132 -0.44 13.99 15.63
CA GLU A 132 -1.58 14.57 14.88
C GLU A 132 -2.92 14.32 15.58
N LYS A 133 -2.97 13.34 16.50
CA LYS A 133 -4.16 12.92 17.27
C LYS A 133 -5.34 12.54 16.37
N ASP A 134 -5.07 11.96 15.21
CA ASP A 134 -6.08 11.53 14.25
C ASP A 134 -6.10 9.99 14.11
N PRO A 135 -6.83 9.28 14.99
CA PRO A 135 -6.92 7.82 14.92
C PRO A 135 -7.63 7.31 13.65
N VAL A 136 -8.46 8.13 13.01
CA VAL A 136 -9.16 7.76 11.77
C VAL A 136 -8.17 7.74 10.61
N LYS A 137 -7.32 8.76 10.51
CA LYS A 137 -6.22 8.80 9.54
C LYS A 137 -5.23 7.68 9.78
N ALA A 138 -4.86 7.40 11.03
CA ALA A 138 -3.94 6.29 11.35
C ALA A 138 -4.51 4.93 10.89
N ARG A 139 -5.82 4.71 11.09
CA ARG A 139 -6.52 3.52 10.60
C ARG A 139 -6.52 3.45 9.07
N ASN A 140 -6.83 4.56 8.39
CA ASN A 140 -6.86 4.61 6.93
C ASN A 140 -5.46 4.40 6.34
N PHE A 141 -4.42 4.97 6.95
CA PHE A 141 -3.02 4.73 6.60
C PHE A 141 -2.67 3.24 6.70
N LEU A 142 -2.98 2.60 7.83
CA LEU A 142 -2.75 1.16 8.04
C LEU A 142 -3.49 0.31 7.00
N PHE A 143 -4.73 0.65 6.70
CA PHE A 143 -5.54 -0.08 5.74
C PHE A 143 -5.00 0.08 4.31
N GLY A 144 -4.66 1.30 3.89
CA GLY A 144 -4.04 1.57 2.59
C GLY A 144 -2.68 0.89 2.45
N LEU A 145 -1.86 0.92 3.51
CA LEU A 145 -0.59 0.19 3.57
C LEU A 145 -0.81 -1.30 3.35
N MET A 146 -1.76 -1.91 4.06
CA MET A 146 -2.05 -3.34 3.92
C MET A 146 -2.47 -3.72 2.51
N LEU A 147 -3.28 -2.90 1.84
CA LEU A 147 -3.76 -3.18 0.48
C LEU A 147 -2.62 -3.11 -0.55
N LEU A 148 -1.81 -2.06 -0.49
CA LEU A 148 -0.81 -1.77 -1.53
C LEU A 148 0.54 -2.47 -1.30
N THR A 149 0.84 -2.89 -0.06
CA THR A 149 2.04 -3.67 0.24
C THR A 149 1.82 -5.18 0.19
N ARG A 150 0.55 -5.62 0.10
CA ARG A 150 0.16 -7.02 -0.11
C ARG A 150 -0.39 -7.26 -1.53
N CYS A 151 0.22 -6.66 -2.55
CA CYS A 151 0.14 -7.22 -3.90
C CYS A 151 0.71 -8.64 -3.85
N ARG A 152 -0.19 -9.61 -3.68
CA ARG A 152 0.02 -11.05 -3.79
C ARG A 152 -0.13 -11.51 -5.23
#